data_AF-A0A937SVJ8-F1
#
_entry.id   AF-A0A937SVJ8-F1
#
_cell.length_a   1.000
_cell.length_b   1.000
_cell.length_c   1.000
_cell.angle_alpha   90.00
_cell.angle_beta   90.00
_cell.angle_gamma   90.00
#
_symmetry.space_group_name_H-M   'P 1'
#
loop_
_entity.id
_entity.type
_entity.pdbx_description
1 polymer ?
#
loop_
_entity_poly.entity_id
_entity_poly.type
_entity_poly.pdbx_seq_one_letter_code
_entity_poly.pdbx_strand_id
1 'polypeptide(L)'
;MEILDKIQIDLNAKKIGEKLHVQKTGSWDQFQGIFEATKPLITPKAVYVVRYIGEKLEDAVVIDGICLKSRVLRKNLETVGRVFPYVVTIGPGLEAKADASQDLLEKYYLDSIGNAALIHARKYLQGELRARFAMEGLSFMSPGSLEDWPIEEQRSLFSLLEGVENAIGVKLNESLLMIPRKSVSGLYFPTKVTFYSCQLCPRKPCEGRKAAYKEDLAREYGILK
;
A
#
# COMPACT_ATOMS: atom_id res chain seq x y z
N MET A 1 14.75 3.00 -12.45
CA MET A 1 13.84 2.37 -11.47
C MET A 1 14.70 1.67 -10.43
N GLU A 2 14.37 1.83 -9.15
CA GLU A 2 15.10 1.24 -8.04
C GLU A 2 14.34 0.04 -7.52
N ILE A 3 15.04 -1.07 -7.26
CA ILE A 3 14.45 -2.34 -6.81
C ILE A 3 15.04 -2.68 -5.45
N LEU A 4 14.18 -2.98 -4.48
CA LEU A 4 14.53 -3.47 -3.15
C LEU A 4 14.05 -4.92 -3.05
N ASP A 5 14.98 -5.86 -2.99
CA ASP A 5 14.73 -7.30 -2.88
C ASP A 5 15.24 -7.92 -1.57
N LYS A 6 15.94 -7.13 -0.74
CA LYS A 6 16.44 -7.51 0.60
C LYS A 6 15.65 -6.89 1.74
N ILE A 7 14.33 -6.82 1.59
CA ILE A 7 13.44 -6.21 2.58
C ILE A 7 13.34 -7.11 3.81
N GLN A 8 13.79 -6.59 4.95
CA GLN A 8 13.68 -7.31 6.23
C GLN A 8 12.28 -7.13 6.82
N ILE A 9 11.59 -8.24 7.08
CA ILE A 9 10.28 -8.25 7.73
C ILE A 9 10.41 -8.97 9.07
N ASP A 10 10.23 -8.21 10.15
CA ASP A 10 10.09 -8.75 11.50
C ASP A 10 8.61 -8.90 11.85
N LEU A 11 8.08 -10.12 11.75
CA LEU A 11 6.72 -10.46 12.17
C LEU A 11 6.71 -11.04 13.57
N ASN A 12 5.72 -10.62 14.37
CA ASN A 12 5.54 -11.12 15.73
C ASN A 12 4.25 -11.96 15.82
N ALA A 13 4.41 -13.27 15.96
CA ALA A 13 3.30 -14.23 16.08
C ALA A 13 2.32 -13.83 17.19
N LYS A 14 2.83 -13.44 18.37
CA LYS A 14 2.01 -13.06 19.53
C LYS A 14 1.13 -11.86 19.23
N LYS A 15 1.69 -10.78 18.67
CA LYS A 15 0.94 -9.57 18.29
C LYS A 15 -0.13 -9.87 17.24
N ILE A 16 0.19 -10.70 16.25
CA ILE A 16 -0.78 -11.08 15.22
C ILE A 16 -1.88 -11.96 15.83
N GLY A 17 -1.53 -12.97 16.62
CA GLY A 17 -2.50 -13.85 17.28
C GLY A 17 -3.41 -13.12 18.27
N GLU A 18 -2.89 -12.13 19.01
CA GLU A 18 -3.69 -11.24 19.87
C GLU A 18 -4.75 -10.46 19.07
N LYS A 19 -4.36 -9.89 17.93
CA LYS A 19 -5.27 -9.17 17.02
C LYS A 19 -6.34 -10.11 16.43
N LEU A 20 -5.97 -11.35 16.16
CA LEU A 20 -6.86 -12.38 15.64
C LEU A 20 -7.64 -13.13 16.75
N HIS A 21 -7.43 -12.75 18.02
CA HIS A 21 -8.05 -13.35 19.19
C HIS A 21 -7.83 -14.87 19.35
N VAL A 22 -6.72 -15.38 18.82
CA VAL A 22 -6.38 -16.82 18.80
C VAL A 22 -6.28 -17.40 20.22
N GLN A 23 -5.80 -16.62 21.19
CA GLN A 23 -5.67 -17.10 22.57
C GLN A 23 -7.03 -17.36 23.23
N LYS A 24 -8.11 -16.73 22.73
CA LYS A 24 -9.47 -16.95 23.24
C LYS A 24 -10.12 -18.22 22.68
N THR A 25 -9.60 -18.75 21.58
CA THR A 25 -10.17 -19.92 20.89
C THR A 25 -9.45 -21.22 21.22
N GLY A 26 -8.32 -21.16 21.94
CA GLY A 26 -7.46 -22.32 22.21
C GLY A 26 -6.67 -22.80 20.98
N SER A 27 -6.69 -22.06 19.87
CA SER A 27 -6.09 -22.47 18.58
C SER A 27 -4.62 -22.02 18.42
N TRP A 28 -3.92 -21.76 19.52
CA TRP A 28 -2.58 -21.15 19.49
C TRP A 28 -1.56 -22.01 18.76
N ASP A 29 -1.52 -23.32 19.03
CA ASP A 29 -0.54 -24.22 18.41
C ASP A 29 -0.76 -24.35 16.90
N GLN A 30 -2.03 -24.41 16.46
CA GLN A 30 -2.39 -24.41 15.04
C GLN A 30 -1.94 -23.11 14.37
N PHE A 31 -2.25 -21.95 14.97
CA PHE A 31 -1.83 -20.66 14.46
C PHE A 31 -0.31 -20.52 14.41
N GLN A 32 0.39 -20.97 15.45
CA GLN A 32 1.85 -20.92 15.51
C GLN A 32 2.47 -21.81 14.42
N GLY A 33 1.95 -23.01 14.19
CA GLY A 33 2.38 -23.87 13.10
C GLY A 33 2.18 -23.22 11.72
N ILE A 34 1.02 -22.61 11.49
CA ILE A 34 0.75 -21.87 10.24
C ILE A 34 1.69 -20.68 10.10
N PHE A 35 1.87 -19.89 11.17
CA PHE A 35 2.77 -18.74 11.20
C PHE A 35 4.20 -19.12 10.83
N GLU A 36 4.75 -20.17 11.42
CA GLU A 36 6.10 -20.64 11.08
C GLU A 36 6.19 -21.10 9.62
N ALA A 37 5.18 -21.80 9.11
CA ALA A 37 5.11 -22.22 7.71
C ALA A 37 4.99 -21.04 6.72
N THR A 38 4.59 -19.84 7.16
CA THR A 38 4.50 -18.66 6.29
C THR A 38 5.85 -18.01 5.98
N LYS A 39 6.84 -18.13 6.88
CA LYS A 39 8.12 -17.42 6.78
C LYS A 39 8.85 -17.63 5.44
N PRO A 40 9.04 -18.86 4.92
CA PRO A 40 9.71 -19.06 3.64
C PRO A 40 8.89 -18.64 2.42
N LEU A 41 7.59 -18.39 2.59
CA LEU A 41 6.67 -18.01 1.50
C LEU A 41 6.60 -16.49 1.30
N ILE A 42 7.11 -15.72 2.24
CA ILE A 42 7.14 -14.25 2.22
C ILE A 42 8.43 -13.81 1.52
N THR A 43 8.30 -13.36 0.28
CA THR A 43 9.42 -12.91 -0.58
C THR A 43 9.25 -11.44 -0.95
N PRO A 44 9.51 -10.53 0.01
CA PRO A 44 9.15 -9.12 -0.15
C PRO A 44 10.03 -8.41 -1.15
N LYS A 45 9.38 -7.70 -2.07
CA LYS A 45 10.03 -6.84 -3.05
C LYS A 45 9.33 -5.50 -3.13
N ALA A 46 10.09 -4.46 -3.42
CA ALA A 46 9.54 -3.14 -3.72
C ALA A 46 10.24 -2.53 -4.90
N VAL A 47 9.51 -1.73 -5.67
CA VAL A 47 10.08 -0.82 -6.66
C VAL A 47 9.61 0.59 -6.40
N TYR A 48 10.46 1.54 -6.70
CA TYR A 48 10.05 2.93 -6.82
C TYR A 48 10.86 3.63 -7.91
N VAL A 49 10.34 4.77 -8.36
CA VAL A 49 11.06 5.67 -9.27
C VAL A 49 10.98 7.07 -8.71
N VAL A 50 12.03 7.86 -8.89
CA VAL A 50 11.98 9.30 -8.59
C VAL A 50 11.40 10.00 -9.81
N ARG A 51 10.30 10.73 -9.62
CA ARG A 51 9.62 11.50 -10.68
C ARG A 51 9.41 12.94 -10.24
N TYR A 52 9.31 13.83 -11.22
CA TYR A 52 9.11 15.26 -10.97
C TYR A 52 7.75 15.68 -11.50
N ILE A 53 7.09 16.59 -10.78
CA ILE A 53 5.81 17.14 -11.22
C ILE A 53 6.11 18.16 -12.31
N GLY A 54 5.59 17.91 -13.51
CA GLY A 54 5.72 18.81 -14.65
C GLY A 54 4.67 19.92 -14.62
N GLU A 55 3.40 19.53 -14.52
CA GLU A 55 2.27 20.47 -14.53
C GLU A 55 1.26 20.15 -13.42
N LYS A 56 0.57 21.20 -12.99
CA LYS A 56 -0.44 21.20 -11.94
C LYS A 56 -1.71 21.86 -12.49
N LEU A 57 -2.67 21.03 -12.89
CA LEU A 57 -3.97 21.47 -13.39
C LEU A 57 -4.91 21.79 -12.21
N GLU A 58 -6.15 22.15 -12.50
CA GLU A 58 -7.17 22.43 -11.48
C GLU A 58 -7.50 21.19 -10.62
N ASP A 59 -7.67 20.03 -11.25
CA ASP A 59 -8.10 18.78 -10.61
C ASP A 59 -7.16 17.59 -10.87
N ALA A 60 -5.96 17.85 -11.39
CA ALA A 60 -5.01 16.82 -11.78
C ALA A 60 -3.55 17.28 -11.69
N VAL A 61 -2.62 16.32 -11.65
CA VAL A 61 -1.17 16.56 -11.77
C VAL A 61 -0.60 15.80 -12.94
N VAL A 62 0.35 16.41 -13.67
CA VAL A 62 1.06 15.77 -14.76
C VAL A 62 2.49 15.47 -14.32
N ILE A 63 2.86 14.20 -14.40
CA ILE A 63 4.19 13.69 -14.01
C ILE A 63 4.73 12.94 -15.21
N ASP A 64 5.89 13.36 -15.73
CA ASP A 64 6.50 12.78 -16.94
C ASP A 64 5.50 12.60 -18.12
N GLY A 65 4.63 13.59 -18.34
CA GLY A 65 3.61 13.57 -19.40
C GLY A 65 2.36 12.72 -19.09
N ILE A 66 2.33 12.00 -17.97
CA ILE A 66 1.18 11.20 -17.52
C ILE A 66 0.32 12.02 -16.58
N CYS A 67 -0.97 12.15 -16.90
CA CYS A 67 -1.94 12.87 -16.09
C CYS A 67 -2.57 11.95 -15.03
N LEU A 68 -2.49 12.34 -13.76
CA LEU A 68 -3.18 11.71 -12.63
C LEU A 68 -4.34 12.61 -12.19
N LYS A 69 -5.57 12.13 -12.32
CA LYS A 69 -6.80 12.90 -12.04
C LYS A 69 -7.27 12.65 -10.61
N SER A 70 -7.08 13.65 -9.74
CA SER A 70 -7.56 13.66 -8.36
C SER A 70 -7.36 15.05 -7.76
N ARG A 71 -8.44 15.65 -7.25
CA ARG A 71 -8.39 16.96 -6.59
C ARG A 71 -7.64 16.87 -5.28
N VAL A 72 -7.82 15.78 -4.54
CA VAL A 72 -7.11 15.53 -3.28
C VAL A 72 -5.62 15.38 -3.53
N LEU A 73 -5.22 14.65 -4.57
CA LEU A 73 -3.83 14.49 -4.94
C LEU A 73 -3.23 15.83 -5.36
N ARG A 74 -3.93 16.56 -6.25
CA ARG A 74 -3.54 17.89 -6.70
C ARG A 74 -3.31 18.84 -5.52
N LYS A 75 -4.23 18.91 -4.57
CA LYS A 75 -4.11 19.76 -3.37
C LYS A 75 -2.93 19.37 -2.48
N ASN A 76 -2.74 18.07 -2.23
CA ASN A 76 -1.61 17.58 -1.43
C ASN A 76 -0.24 17.84 -2.09
N LEU A 77 -0.20 18.00 -3.40
CA LEU A 77 1.02 18.22 -4.17
C LEU A 77 1.30 19.71 -4.51
N GLU A 78 0.53 20.66 -3.95
CA GLU A 78 0.62 22.09 -4.26
C GLU A 78 2.05 22.62 -4.19
N THR A 79 2.76 22.34 -3.10
CA THR A 79 4.14 22.80 -2.88
C THR A 79 5.19 21.70 -3.11
N VAL A 80 4.75 20.53 -3.58
CA VAL A 80 5.62 19.39 -3.87
C VAL A 80 6.17 19.53 -5.29
N GLY A 81 7.47 19.26 -5.48
CA GLY A 81 8.11 19.17 -6.80
C GLY A 81 8.54 17.77 -7.22
N ARG A 82 8.70 16.85 -6.25
CA ARG A 82 9.22 15.50 -6.46
C ARG A 82 8.35 14.47 -5.76
N VAL A 83 8.09 13.37 -6.45
CA VAL A 83 7.23 12.28 -5.98
C VAL A 83 7.89 10.93 -6.26
N PHE A 84 7.40 9.89 -5.59
CA PHE A 84 7.93 8.55 -5.67
C PHE A 84 6.78 7.55 -5.90
N PRO A 85 6.38 7.33 -7.17
CA PRO A 85 5.54 6.19 -7.52
C PRO A 85 6.20 4.91 -7.02
N TYR A 86 5.41 3.98 -6.49
CA TYR A 86 5.93 2.73 -5.96
C TYR A 86 4.95 1.56 -6.10
N VAL A 87 5.51 0.35 -6.07
CA VAL A 87 4.80 -0.92 -5.88
C VAL A 87 5.58 -1.76 -4.87
N VAL A 88 4.88 -2.39 -3.93
CA VAL A 88 5.42 -3.32 -2.93
C VAL A 88 4.61 -4.61 -3.00
N THR A 89 5.27 -5.76 -2.92
CA THR A 89 4.64 -7.08 -2.84
C THR A 89 5.35 -7.95 -1.80
N ILE A 90 4.67 -8.96 -1.28
CA ILE A 90 5.29 -10.06 -0.50
C ILE A 90 5.44 -11.35 -1.30
N GLY A 91 5.20 -11.28 -2.61
CA GLY A 91 5.24 -12.42 -3.52
C GLY A 91 3.97 -13.29 -3.46
N PRO A 92 3.90 -14.32 -4.32
CA PRO A 92 2.71 -15.16 -4.46
C PRO A 92 2.63 -16.32 -3.45
N GLY A 93 3.67 -16.56 -2.65
CA GLY A 93 3.78 -17.78 -1.85
C GLY A 93 2.63 -17.99 -0.88
N LEU A 94 2.25 -16.95 -0.12
CA LEU A 94 1.13 -17.04 0.82
C LEU A 94 -0.22 -17.18 0.15
N GLU A 95 -0.43 -16.45 -0.95
CA GLU A 95 -1.71 -16.52 -1.65
C GLU A 95 -1.90 -17.87 -2.33
N ALA A 96 -0.84 -18.46 -2.90
CA ALA A 96 -0.88 -19.78 -3.49
C ALA A 96 -1.17 -20.87 -2.43
N LYS A 97 -0.55 -20.75 -1.25
CA LYS A 97 -0.87 -21.64 -0.11
C LYS A 97 -2.31 -21.48 0.35
N ALA A 98 -2.82 -20.25 0.42
CA ALA A 98 -4.20 -20.00 0.81
C ALA A 98 -5.20 -20.56 -0.23
N ASP A 99 -4.93 -20.40 -1.52
CA ASP A 99 -5.80 -20.92 -2.58
C ASP A 99 -5.84 -22.47 -2.59
N ALA A 100 -4.72 -23.12 -2.24
CA ALA A 100 -4.64 -24.58 -2.15
C ALA A 100 -5.30 -25.17 -0.89
N SER A 101 -5.47 -24.40 0.18
CA SER A 101 -6.10 -24.87 1.42
C SER A 101 -7.61 -25.07 1.25
N GLN A 102 -8.18 -26.02 2.00
CA GLN A 102 -9.64 -26.16 2.16
C GLN A 102 -10.13 -25.64 3.52
N ASP A 103 -9.21 -25.36 4.45
CA ASP A 103 -9.52 -24.85 5.77
C ASP A 103 -9.70 -23.33 5.73
N LEU A 104 -10.92 -22.86 6.00
CA LEU A 104 -11.25 -21.44 6.03
C LEU A 104 -10.47 -20.67 7.13
N LEU A 105 -10.18 -21.32 8.25
CA LEU A 105 -9.42 -20.71 9.34
C LEU A 105 -7.95 -20.56 8.94
N GLU A 106 -7.37 -21.56 8.27
CA GLU A 106 -6.01 -21.45 7.72
C GLU A 106 -5.93 -20.32 6.68
N LYS A 107 -6.87 -20.24 5.74
CA LYS A 107 -6.95 -19.14 4.77
C LYS A 107 -7.00 -17.78 5.44
N TYR A 108 -7.81 -17.65 6.48
CA TYR A 108 -7.94 -16.42 7.25
C TYR A 108 -6.63 -16.02 7.95
N TYR A 109 -5.92 -16.99 8.55
CA TYR A 109 -4.62 -16.75 9.17
C TYR A 109 -3.55 -16.37 8.14
N LEU A 110 -3.48 -17.07 7.01
CA LEU A 110 -2.56 -16.74 5.91
C LEU A 110 -2.81 -15.33 5.36
N ASP A 111 -4.07 -14.95 5.14
CA ASP A 111 -4.44 -13.61 4.69
C ASP A 111 -4.00 -12.54 5.68
N SER A 112 -4.27 -12.76 6.97
CA SER A 112 -3.94 -11.84 8.06
C SER A 112 -2.43 -11.66 8.25
N ILE A 113 -1.67 -12.76 8.20
CA ILE A 113 -0.21 -12.73 8.25
C ILE A 113 0.34 -12.00 7.01
N GLY A 114 -0.20 -12.26 5.82
CA GLY A 114 0.16 -11.55 4.59
C GLY A 114 -0.10 -10.04 4.68
N ASN A 115 -1.22 -9.61 5.27
CA ASN A 115 -1.50 -8.19 5.49
C ASN A 115 -0.47 -7.56 6.44
N ALA A 116 -0.09 -8.26 7.51
CA ALA A 116 0.96 -7.78 8.42
C ALA A 116 2.32 -7.67 7.71
N ALA A 117 2.71 -8.68 6.94
CA ALA A 117 3.94 -8.68 6.14
C ALA A 117 3.98 -7.51 5.15
N LEU A 118 2.89 -7.28 4.42
CA LEU A 118 2.79 -6.19 3.45
C LEU A 118 2.89 -4.80 4.11
N ILE A 119 2.31 -4.64 5.31
CA ILE A 119 2.45 -3.41 6.10
C ILE A 119 3.92 -3.16 6.47
N HIS A 120 4.64 -4.19 6.91
CA HIS A 120 6.06 -4.10 7.26
C HIS A 120 6.92 -3.80 6.03
N ALA A 121 6.70 -4.49 4.90
CA ALA A 121 7.42 -4.25 3.65
C ALA A 121 7.25 -2.79 3.16
N ARG A 122 6.02 -2.27 3.19
CA ARG A 122 5.76 -0.87 2.83
C ARG A 122 6.43 0.10 3.81
N LYS A 123 6.42 -0.18 5.11
CA LYS A 123 7.11 0.65 6.12
C LYS A 123 8.61 0.66 5.91
N TYR A 124 9.19 -0.48 5.52
CA TYR A 124 10.60 -0.58 5.16
C TYR A 124 10.91 0.35 3.98
N LEU A 125 10.16 0.26 2.87
CA LEU A 125 10.31 1.19 1.74
C LEU A 125 10.16 2.66 2.18
N GLN A 126 9.18 2.96 3.03
CA GLN A 126 8.98 4.31 3.56
C GLN A 126 10.22 4.82 4.34
N GLY A 127 10.85 3.95 5.13
CA GLY A 127 12.08 4.24 5.87
C GLY A 127 13.26 4.47 4.93
N GLU A 128 13.44 3.61 3.93
CA GLU A 128 14.47 3.73 2.90
C GLU A 128 14.36 5.04 2.13
N LEU A 129 13.15 5.42 1.70
CA LEU A 129 12.91 6.69 1.03
C LEU A 129 13.28 7.88 1.93
N ARG A 130 12.84 7.87 3.20
CA ARG A 130 13.16 8.94 4.15
C ARG A 130 14.66 9.09 4.37
N ALA A 131 15.36 7.97 4.58
CA ALA A 131 16.81 7.96 4.79
C ALA A 131 17.56 8.43 3.54
N ARG A 132 17.27 7.84 2.37
CA ARG A 132 17.99 8.11 1.11
C ARG A 132 17.80 9.54 0.61
N PHE A 133 16.64 10.14 0.84
CA PHE A 133 16.30 11.48 0.32
C PHE A 133 16.20 12.54 1.42
N ALA A 134 16.65 12.24 2.65
CA ALA A 134 16.64 13.14 3.80
C ALA A 134 15.29 13.84 4.03
N MET A 135 14.19 13.09 3.94
CA MET A 135 12.84 13.64 4.08
C MET A 135 12.35 13.56 5.53
N GLU A 136 12.08 14.72 6.14
CA GLU A 136 11.53 14.82 7.50
C GLU A 136 10.11 14.22 7.61
N GLY A 137 9.28 14.45 6.58
CA GLY A 137 7.91 13.96 6.51
C GLY A 137 7.60 13.37 5.14
N LEU A 138 6.74 12.35 5.14
CA LEU A 138 6.40 11.58 3.95
C LEU A 138 4.95 11.12 4.05
N SER A 139 4.11 11.58 3.12
CA SER A 139 2.74 11.13 2.93
C SER A 139 2.66 10.17 1.74
N PHE A 140 1.56 9.44 1.66
CA PHE A 140 1.25 8.64 0.49
C PHE A 140 -0.23 8.66 0.18
N MET A 141 -0.53 8.46 -1.09
CA MET A 141 -1.88 8.17 -1.56
C MET A 141 -1.83 6.95 -2.49
N SER A 142 -2.95 6.25 -2.60
CA SER A 142 -3.09 5.08 -3.47
C SER A 142 -4.41 5.18 -4.25
N PRO A 143 -4.41 4.91 -5.57
CA PRO A 143 -5.64 4.72 -6.33
C PRO A 143 -6.59 3.72 -5.65
N GLY A 144 -7.89 3.98 -5.73
CA GLY A 144 -8.95 3.19 -5.09
C GLY A 144 -9.13 3.43 -3.58
N SER A 145 -8.30 4.27 -2.94
CA SER A 145 -8.46 4.59 -1.50
C SER A 145 -9.56 5.62 -1.23
N LEU A 146 -9.87 6.46 -2.21
CA LEU A 146 -10.92 7.47 -2.21
C LEU A 146 -11.62 7.44 -3.56
N GLU A 147 -12.89 7.85 -3.60
CA GLU A 147 -13.62 8.00 -4.85
C GLU A 147 -12.98 9.06 -5.77
N ASP A 148 -12.42 10.13 -5.18
CA ASP A 148 -11.68 11.19 -5.90
C ASP A 148 -10.40 10.70 -6.60
N TRP A 149 -9.83 9.56 -6.16
CA TRP A 149 -8.71 8.94 -6.86
C TRP A 149 -9.02 7.46 -7.10
N PRO A 150 -9.82 7.15 -8.13
CA PRO A 150 -10.45 5.84 -8.29
C PRO A 150 -9.43 4.78 -8.76
N ILE A 151 -9.83 3.51 -8.80
CA ILE A 151 -8.89 2.40 -9.10
C ILE A 151 -8.38 2.43 -10.55
N GLU A 152 -9.12 3.05 -11.46
CA GLU A 152 -8.76 3.28 -12.86
C GLU A 152 -7.42 4.01 -13.01
N GLU A 153 -7.12 4.91 -12.08
CA GLU A 153 -5.88 5.67 -12.02
C GLU A 153 -4.65 4.82 -11.70
N GLN A 154 -4.86 3.55 -11.32
CA GLN A 154 -3.78 2.59 -11.19
C GLN A 154 -3.08 2.31 -12.53
N ARG A 155 -3.78 2.45 -13.67
CA ARG A 155 -3.15 2.39 -15.00
C ARG A 155 -2.10 3.50 -15.16
N SER A 156 -2.51 4.74 -14.92
CA SER A 156 -1.62 5.91 -15.00
C SER A 156 -0.45 5.81 -14.02
N LEU A 157 -0.70 5.33 -12.79
CA LEU A 157 0.35 5.09 -11.82
C LEU A 157 1.36 4.02 -12.29
N PHE A 158 0.89 2.92 -12.88
CA PHE A 158 1.76 1.86 -13.40
C PHE A 158 2.55 2.33 -14.62
N SER A 159 2.01 3.22 -15.45
CA SER A 159 2.76 3.85 -16.54
C SER A 159 3.93 4.71 -16.04
N LEU A 160 3.87 5.28 -14.83
CA LEU A 160 5.03 5.99 -14.25
C LEU A 160 6.17 5.03 -13.82
N LEU A 161 5.86 3.74 -13.74
CA LEU A 161 6.68 2.66 -13.21
C LEU A 161 6.96 1.59 -14.28
N GLU A 162 7.13 1.99 -15.55
CA GLU A 162 7.35 1.05 -16.66
C GLU A 162 8.35 -0.07 -16.31
N GLY A 163 7.93 -1.32 -16.54
CA GLY A 163 8.73 -2.50 -16.24
C GLY A 163 8.52 -3.15 -14.86
N VAL A 164 7.51 -2.75 -14.07
CA VAL A 164 7.20 -3.40 -12.76
C VAL A 164 7.06 -4.92 -12.88
N GLU A 165 6.35 -5.42 -13.89
CA GLU A 165 6.12 -6.86 -14.07
C GLU A 165 7.45 -7.62 -14.22
N ASN A 166 8.36 -7.10 -15.05
CA ASN A 166 9.69 -7.70 -15.23
C ASN A 166 10.57 -7.56 -13.97
N ALA A 167 10.45 -6.45 -13.25
CA ALA A 167 11.29 -6.14 -12.10
C ALA A 167 10.94 -6.97 -10.85
N ILE A 168 9.66 -7.06 -10.51
CA ILE A 168 9.20 -7.70 -9.26
C ILE A 168 8.02 -8.66 -9.43
N GLY A 169 7.60 -8.93 -10.67
CA GLY A 169 6.52 -9.89 -10.96
C GLY A 169 5.12 -9.37 -10.67
N VAL A 170 4.95 -8.07 -10.41
CA VAL A 170 3.63 -7.47 -10.13
C VAL A 170 3.03 -6.91 -11.40
N LYS A 171 1.79 -7.28 -11.69
CA LYS A 171 1.00 -6.75 -12.82
C LYS A 171 -0.43 -6.43 -12.40
N LEU A 172 -1.14 -5.72 -13.27
CA LEU A 172 -2.58 -5.46 -13.12
C LEU A 172 -3.38 -6.49 -13.93
N ASN A 173 -4.47 -6.99 -13.37
CA ASN A 173 -5.45 -7.76 -14.11
C ASN A 173 -6.45 -6.83 -14.83
N GLU A 174 -7.43 -7.41 -15.54
CA GLU A 174 -8.45 -6.66 -16.29
C GLU A 174 -9.27 -5.70 -15.41
N SER A 175 -9.52 -6.09 -14.15
CA SER A 175 -10.21 -5.30 -13.12
C SER A 175 -9.26 -4.39 -12.33
N LEU A 176 -8.02 -4.21 -12.77
CA LEU A 176 -7.00 -3.35 -12.16
C LEU A 176 -6.55 -3.78 -10.76
N LEU A 177 -6.86 -5.00 -10.35
CA LEU A 177 -6.28 -5.58 -9.15
C LEU A 177 -4.86 -6.06 -9.44
N MET A 178 -3.98 -5.91 -8.45
CA MET A 178 -2.61 -6.38 -8.55
C MET A 178 -2.52 -7.91 -8.39
N ILE A 179 -1.65 -8.52 -9.17
CA ILE A 179 -1.23 -9.92 -9.04
C ILE A 179 0.29 -9.92 -8.87
N PRO A 180 0.85 -10.46 -7.78
CA PRO A 180 0.18 -11.11 -6.63
C PRO A 180 -0.80 -10.20 -5.86
N ARG A 181 -1.84 -10.77 -5.23
CA ARG A 181 -2.89 -10.02 -4.50
C ARG A 181 -2.34 -9.28 -3.28
N LYS A 182 -1.34 -9.85 -2.61
CA LYS A 182 -0.65 -9.19 -1.47
C LYS A 182 0.39 -8.19 -1.98
N SER A 183 -0.11 -7.20 -2.71
CA SER A 183 0.66 -6.09 -3.25
C SER A 183 -0.04 -4.76 -2.94
N VAL A 184 0.72 -3.68 -2.90
CA VAL A 184 0.22 -2.31 -2.75
C VAL A 184 0.99 -1.39 -3.66
N SER A 185 0.29 -0.48 -4.34
CA SER A 185 0.90 0.60 -5.11
C SER A 185 0.46 1.96 -4.58
N GLY A 186 1.23 2.99 -4.88
CA GLY A 186 0.81 4.36 -4.60
C GLY A 186 1.85 5.38 -5.02
N LEU A 187 1.63 6.60 -4.56
CA LEU A 187 2.53 7.73 -4.74
C LEU A 187 2.96 8.23 -3.37
N TYR A 188 4.26 8.14 -3.07
CA TYR A 188 4.87 8.80 -1.93
C TYR A 188 5.27 10.23 -2.29
N PHE A 189 5.12 11.18 -1.37
CA PHE A 189 5.54 12.57 -1.57
C PHE A 189 5.94 13.26 -0.25
N PRO A 190 6.97 14.13 -0.27
CA PRO A 190 7.39 14.88 0.90
C PRO A 190 6.26 15.76 1.44
N THR A 191 6.20 15.93 2.75
CA THR A 191 5.25 16.85 3.39
C THR A 191 5.78 17.34 4.73
N LYS A 192 5.32 18.51 5.18
CA LYS A 192 5.48 18.97 6.57
C LYS A 192 4.43 18.37 7.51
N VAL A 193 3.22 18.14 7.00
CA VAL A 193 2.09 17.59 7.77
C VAL A 193 1.64 16.28 7.12
N THR A 194 1.67 15.20 7.90
CA THR A 194 1.29 13.88 7.39
C THR A 194 -0.19 13.83 7.04
N PHE A 195 -0.49 13.39 5.84
CA PHE A 195 -1.83 13.19 5.31
C PHE A 195 -2.11 11.70 5.19
N TYR A 196 -3.34 11.31 5.54
CA TYR A 196 -3.88 9.99 5.26
C TYR A 196 -5.24 10.12 4.58
N SER A 197 -5.43 9.43 3.46
CA SER A 197 -6.73 9.32 2.79
C SER A 197 -7.86 8.90 3.75
N CYS A 198 -7.56 8.14 4.81
CA CYS A 198 -8.51 7.77 5.86
C CYS A 198 -9.22 8.98 6.51
N GLN A 199 -8.57 10.14 6.55
CA GLN A 199 -9.15 11.36 7.12
C GLN A 199 -10.32 11.88 6.27
N LEU A 200 -10.40 11.50 4.99
CA LEU A 200 -11.45 11.90 4.06
C LEU A 200 -12.44 10.75 3.75
N CYS A 201 -12.17 9.53 4.21
CA CYS A 201 -13.00 8.36 3.93
C CYS A 201 -14.04 8.12 5.04
N PRO A 202 -15.36 8.20 4.77
CA PRO A 202 -16.40 7.99 5.79
C PRO A 202 -16.67 6.52 6.13
N ARG A 203 -16.14 5.56 5.35
CA ARG A 203 -16.40 4.12 5.50
C ARG A 203 -16.04 3.59 6.90
N LYS A 204 -17.01 2.97 7.58
CA LYS A 204 -16.81 2.27 8.86
C LYS A 204 -17.65 0.98 8.89
N PRO A 205 -17.14 -0.14 9.46
CA PRO A 205 -15.78 -0.33 9.98
C PRO A 205 -14.72 -0.53 8.87
N CYS A 206 -13.45 -0.22 9.16
CA CYS A 206 -12.31 -0.44 8.26
C CYS A 206 -11.05 -0.79 9.07
N GLU A 207 -10.59 -2.03 8.98
CA GLU A 207 -9.43 -2.51 9.75
C GLU A 207 -8.10 -1.85 9.35
N GLY A 208 -7.98 -1.42 8.10
CA GLY A 208 -6.79 -0.74 7.57
C GLY A 208 -6.73 0.76 7.90
N ARG A 209 -7.68 1.28 8.69
CA ARG A 209 -7.78 2.71 8.97
C ARG A 209 -6.58 3.22 9.75
N LYS A 210 -5.90 4.23 9.21
CA LYS A 210 -4.72 4.87 9.80
C LYS A 210 -5.01 6.16 10.55
N ALA A 211 -6.16 6.78 10.29
CA ALA A 211 -6.57 8.03 10.90
C ALA A 211 -8.10 8.10 10.99
N ALA A 212 -8.61 8.84 11.98
CA ALA A 212 -10.02 9.13 12.12
C ALA A 212 -10.51 9.98 10.93
N TYR A 213 -11.72 9.68 10.46
CA TYR A 213 -12.44 10.53 9.50
C TYR A 213 -12.69 11.91 10.09
N LYS A 214 -12.50 12.97 9.29
CA LYS A 214 -12.70 14.37 9.68
C LYS A 214 -13.60 15.04 8.64
N GLU A 215 -14.83 15.34 9.03
CA GLU A 215 -15.82 15.92 8.13
C GLU A 215 -15.40 17.29 7.60
N ASP A 216 -14.91 18.17 8.47
CA ASP A 216 -14.43 19.51 8.09
C ASP A 216 -13.32 19.42 7.04
N LEU A 217 -12.40 18.46 7.20
CA LEU A 217 -11.34 18.22 6.23
C LEU A 217 -11.90 17.68 4.90
N ALA A 218 -12.90 16.81 4.94
CA ALA A 218 -13.55 16.33 3.73
C ALA A 218 -14.25 17.46 2.95
N ARG A 219 -14.86 18.44 3.65
CA ARG A 219 -15.40 19.66 3.03
C ARG A 219 -14.29 20.54 2.47
N GLU A 220 -13.21 20.75 3.22
CA GLU A 220 -12.06 21.54 2.79
C GLU A 220 -11.38 20.97 1.53
N TYR A 221 -11.39 19.65 1.36
CA TYR A 221 -10.90 18.95 0.19
C TYR A 221 -11.93 18.82 -0.94
N GLY A 222 -13.15 19.34 -0.76
CA GLY A 222 -14.22 19.30 -1.76
C GLY A 222 -14.78 17.90 -2.01
N ILE A 223 -14.55 16.95 -1.11
CA ILE A 223 -15.13 15.60 -1.16
C ILE A 223 -16.56 15.61 -0.66
N LEU A 224 -16.82 16.34 0.42
CA LEU A 224 -18.15 16.52 0.97
C LEU A 224 -18.68 17.90 0.57
N LYS A 225 -19.88 17.94 -0.01
CA LYS A 225 -20.60 19.19 -0.29
C LYS A 225 -21.18 19.78 0.99
#